data_AF-R7Y3Z7-F1
#
_entry.id   AF-R7Y3Z7-F1
#
_cell.length_a   1.000
_cell.length_b   1.000
_cell.length_c   1.000
_cell.angle_alpha   90.00
_cell.angle_beta   90.00
_cell.angle_gamma   90.00
#
_symmetry.space_group_name_H-M   'P 1'
#
loop_
_entity.id
_entity.type
_entity.pdbx_description
1 polymer ?
#
loop_
_entity_poly.entity_id
_entity_poly.type
_entity_poly.pdbx_seq_one_letter_code
_entity_poly.pdbx_strand_id
1 'polypeptide(L)'
;MVLGFLAAASMTVAPLMVAAPASAATDYANCSALNADHPHGVGQTGAVDSTSGTPVTTFTVDDALYDANSESDRDKDGIACEKR
;
A
#
# COMPACT_ATOMS: atom_id res chain seq x y z
N MET A 1 -10.34 -40.38 52.57
CA MET A 1 -10.73 -40.96 51.27
C MET A 1 -12.01 -40.26 50.87
N VAL A 2 -12.10 -39.43 49.84
CA VAL A 2 -11.48 -39.51 48.51
C VAL A 2 -11.24 -38.10 47.99
N LEU A 3 -10.01 -37.83 47.55
CA LEU A 3 -9.60 -36.66 46.77
C LEU A 3 -10.27 -36.74 45.38
N GLY A 4 -10.98 -35.70 44.97
CA GLY A 4 -11.54 -35.59 43.62
C GLY A 4 -11.22 -34.23 43.01
N PHE A 5 -10.05 -34.10 42.41
CA PHE A 5 -9.67 -32.93 41.59
C PHE A 5 -10.38 -33.05 40.22
N LEU A 6 -11.41 -32.25 39.97
CA LEU A 6 -11.96 -32.04 38.63
C LEU A 6 -11.10 -30.96 37.93
N ALA A 7 -10.22 -31.40 37.02
CA ALA A 7 -9.49 -30.50 36.14
C ALA A 7 -10.42 -29.99 35.03
N ALA A 8 -10.82 -28.72 35.09
CA ALA A 8 -11.53 -28.05 34.01
C ALA A 8 -10.52 -27.69 32.90
N ALA A 9 -10.53 -28.46 31.81
CA ALA A 9 -9.73 -28.16 30.62
C ALA A 9 -10.33 -26.97 29.87
N SER A 10 -9.73 -25.78 30.02
CA SER A 10 -10.09 -24.58 29.29
C SER A 10 -9.59 -24.69 27.84
N MET A 11 -10.49 -24.95 26.89
CA MET A 11 -10.16 -24.93 25.45
C MET A 11 -9.96 -23.49 25.00
N THR A 12 -8.71 -23.07 24.82
CA THR A 12 -8.36 -21.80 24.19
C THR A 12 -8.66 -21.87 22.70
N VAL A 13 -9.73 -21.21 22.25
CA VAL A 13 -10.01 -21.01 20.83
C VAL A 13 -9.02 -19.99 20.29
N ALA A 14 -8.06 -20.44 19.49
CA ALA A 14 -7.16 -19.54 18.77
C ALA A 14 -7.92 -18.89 17.61
N PRO A 15 -7.86 -17.56 17.43
CA PRO A 15 -8.48 -16.91 16.28
C PRO A 15 -7.74 -17.31 15.00
N LEU A 16 -8.50 -17.86 14.04
CA LEU A 16 -8.05 -18.06 12.66
C LEU A 16 -7.97 -16.69 11.99
N MET A 17 -6.75 -16.20 11.77
CA MET A 17 -6.51 -15.01 10.96
C MET A 17 -6.75 -15.37 9.49
N VAL A 18 -7.90 -14.98 8.96
CA VAL A 18 -8.18 -15.09 7.52
C VAL A 18 -7.46 -13.93 6.82
N ALA A 19 -6.37 -14.23 6.12
CA ALA A 19 -5.73 -13.27 5.24
C ALA A 19 -6.67 -12.99 4.07
N ALA A 20 -7.06 -11.72 3.89
CA ALA A 20 -7.79 -11.28 2.70
C ALA A 20 -6.87 -11.42 1.46
N PRO A 21 -7.42 -11.74 0.28
CA PRO A 21 -6.62 -11.71 -0.94
C PRO A 21 -6.11 -10.28 -1.16
N ALA A 22 -4.80 -10.14 -1.33
CA ALA A 22 -4.22 -8.88 -1.76
C ALA A 22 -4.69 -8.60 -3.19
N SER A 23 -5.50 -7.56 -3.39
CA SER A 23 -5.78 -7.05 -4.72
C SER A 23 -4.46 -6.61 -5.34
N ALA A 24 -4.06 -7.23 -6.44
CA ALA A 24 -2.92 -6.75 -7.20
C ALA A 24 -3.27 -5.35 -7.72
N ALA A 25 -2.46 -4.35 -7.37
CA ALA A 25 -2.64 -3.01 -7.90
C ALA A 25 -2.34 -3.00 -9.41
N THR A 26 -2.94 -2.04 -10.11
CA THR A 26 -2.80 -1.93 -11.56
C THR A 26 -1.41 -1.45 -11.93
N ASP A 27 -0.68 -2.24 -12.70
CA ASP A 27 0.55 -1.83 -13.38
C ASP A 27 0.16 -1.14 -14.71
N TYR A 28 0.49 0.15 -14.83
CA TYR A 28 0.21 0.94 -16.01
C TYR A 28 1.37 0.90 -17.00
N ALA A 29 1.07 0.58 -18.25
CA ALA A 29 2.08 0.50 -19.31
C ALA A 29 2.86 1.81 -19.57
N ASN A 30 2.35 2.96 -19.13
CA ASN A 30 3.02 4.26 -19.21
C ASN A 30 2.31 5.32 -18.36
N CYS A 31 3.02 6.42 -18.10
CA CYS A 31 2.49 7.55 -17.34
C CYS A 31 1.28 8.26 -17.94
N SER A 32 1.02 8.14 -19.24
CA SER A 32 -0.20 8.74 -19.82
C SER A 32 -1.44 7.97 -19.41
N ALA A 33 -1.35 6.64 -19.32
CA ALA A 33 -2.43 5.78 -18.84
C ALA A 33 -2.66 5.98 -17.34
N LEU A 34 -1.59 5.99 -16.53
CA LEU A 34 -1.69 6.27 -15.11
C LEU A 34 -2.29 7.66 -14.85
N ASN A 35 -1.81 8.69 -15.55
CA ASN A 35 -2.29 10.06 -15.38
C ASN A 35 -3.71 10.30 -15.91
N ALA A 36 -4.29 9.36 -16.66
CA ALA A 36 -5.71 9.42 -17.03
C ALA A 36 -6.61 9.15 -15.81
N ASP A 37 -6.18 8.24 -14.93
CA ASP A 37 -6.90 7.88 -13.71
C ASP A 37 -6.42 8.69 -12.49
N HIS A 38 -5.13 9.03 -12.45
CA HIS A 38 -4.46 9.75 -11.38
C HIS A 38 -3.75 11.01 -11.93
N PRO A 39 -4.46 12.14 -12.12
CA PRO A 39 -3.98 13.29 -12.89
C PRO A 39 -2.62 13.89 -12.49
N HIS A 40 -2.21 13.68 -11.23
CA HIS A 40 -0.98 14.22 -10.64
C HIS A 40 0.05 13.13 -10.28
N GLY A 41 -0.16 11.89 -10.73
CA GLY A 41 0.65 10.75 -10.35
C GLY A 41 0.17 10.07 -9.07
N VAL A 42 0.93 9.05 -8.65
CA VAL A 42 0.67 8.22 -7.48
C VAL A 42 1.93 8.19 -6.64
N GLY A 43 1.82 8.41 -5.34
CA GLY A 43 2.96 8.38 -4.43
C GLY A 43 2.71 7.55 -3.18
N GLN A 44 3.80 7.21 -2.50
CA GLN A 44 3.76 6.55 -1.20
C GLN A 44 3.25 7.50 -0.11
N THR A 45 2.78 6.92 0.98
CA THR A 45 2.42 7.64 2.19
C THR A 45 3.63 8.40 2.73
N GLY A 46 3.55 9.74 2.71
CA GLY A 46 4.64 10.61 3.14
C GLY A 46 5.70 10.90 2.07
N ALA A 47 5.44 10.51 0.81
CA ALA A 47 6.27 10.93 -0.32
C ALA A 47 6.31 12.47 -0.42
N VAL A 48 7.45 12.98 -0.87
CA VAL A 48 7.68 14.42 -1.03
C VAL A 48 8.37 14.63 -2.37
N ASP A 49 7.71 15.35 -3.27
CA ASP A 49 8.28 15.73 -4.57
C ASP A 49 9.61 16.46 -4.33
N SER A 50 10.68 15.89 -4.85
CA SER A 50 12.06 16.35 -4.71
C SER A 50 12.50 17.32 -5.81
N THR A 51 11.59 17.67 -6.71
CA THR A 51 11.87 18.55 -7.85
C THR A 51 12.28 19.95 -7.38
N SER A 52 13.26 20.51 -8.07
CA SER A 52 13.80 21.86 -7.85
C SER A 52 12.83 23.02 -8.13
N GLY A 53 11.62 22.72 -8.62
CA GLY A 53 10.56 23.68 -8.95
C GLY A 53 9.43 23.69 -7.93
N THR A 54 8.19 23.88 -8.39
CA THR A 54 7.01 23.78 -7.52
C THR A 54 6.67 22.32 -7.24
N PRO A 55 6.74 21.82 -6.01
CA PRO A 55 6.44 20.42 -5.73
C PRO A 55 4.97 20.08 -6.00
N VAL A 56 4.72 18.92 -6.60
CA VAL A 56 3.38 18.32 -6.72
C VAL A 56 2.97 17.79 -5.35
N THR A 57 1.83 18.25 -4.85
CA THR A 57 1.31 17.88 -3.52
C THR A 57 -0.08 17.24 -3.58
N THR A 58 -0.64 17.12 -4.79
CA THR A 58 -1.99 16.64 -5.07
C THR A 58 -2.00 15.27 -5.74
N PHE A 59 -0.89 14.53 -5.66
CA PHE A 59 -0.80 13.16 -6.13
C PHE A 59 -1.68 12.23 -5.30
N THR A 60 -2.08 11.10 -5.89
CA THR A 60 -2.84 10.08 -5.18
C THR A 60 -1.91 9.34 -4.23
N VAL A 61 -2.25 9.26 -2.95
CA VAL A 61 -1.48 8.46 -1.99
C VAL A 61 -2.01 7.03 -1.98
N ASP A 62 -1.25 6.10 -2.56
CA ASP A 62 -1.55 4.67 -2.58
C ASP A 62 -0.26 3.88 -2.71
N ASP A 63 0.20 3.30 -1.60
CA ASP A 63 1.47 2.55 -1.53
C ASP A 63 1.46 1.33 -2.47
N ALA A 64 0.33 0.61 -2.55
CA ALA A 64 0.25 -0.60 -3.36
C ALA A 64 0.29 -0.26 -4.85
N LEU A 65 -0.38 0.83 -5.23
CA LEU A 65 -0.37 1.32 -6.61
C LEU A 65 0.97 1.94 -6.99
N TYR A 66 1.61 2.68 -6.08
CA TYR A 66 2.97 3.16 -6.30
C TYR A 66 3.93 1.98 -6.50
N ASP A 67 3.89 0.96 -5.63
CA ASP A 67 4.81 -0.18 -5.73
C ASP A 67 4.66 -0.91 -7.07
N ALA A 68 3.43 -1.03 -7.57
CA ALA A 68 3.11 -1.62 -8.87
C ALA A 68 3.54 -0.76 -10.08
N ASN A 69 3.85 0.52 -9.89
CA ASN A 69 4.27 1.47 -10.93
C ASN A 69 5.63 2.13 -10.59
N SER A 70 6.39 1.53 -9.68
CA SER A 70 7.62 2.10 -9.12
C SER A 70 8.74 2.21 -10.15
N GLU A 71 8.67 1.44 -11.24
CA GLU A 71 9.53 1.57 -12.41
C GLU A 71 9.34 2.89 -13.16
N SER A 72 8.21 3.56 -12.94
CA SER A 72 7.87 4.84 -13.54
C SER A 72 8.29 6.05 -12.69
N ASP A 73 8.78 5.84 -11.45
CA ASP A 73 9.46 6.85 -10.63
C ASP A 73 10.96 6.91 -11.02
N ARG A 74 11.34 7.93 -11.80
CA ARG A 74 12.68 8.05 -12.38
C ARG A 74 13.69 8.62 -11.40
N ASP A 75 13.25 9.54 -10.54
CA ASP A 75 14.06 10.30 -9.58
C ASP A 75 14.00 9.75 -8.16
N LYS A 76 13.13 8.77 -7.91
CA LYS A 76 13.06 7.95 -6.69
C LYS A 76 12.72 8.75 -5.46
N ASP A 77 11.82 9.71 -5.60
CA ASP A 77 11.32 10.51 -4.49
C ASP A 77 10.03 9.96 -3.87
N GLY A 78 9.58 8.81 -4.36
CA GLY A 78 8.40 8.13 -3.85
C GLY A 78 7.12 8.54 -4.59
N ILE A 79 7.23 9.20 -5.75
CA ILE A 79 6.09 9.61 -6.59
C ILE A 79 6.29 9.10 -8.02
N ALA A 80 5.44 8.17 -8.44
CA ALA A 80 5.42 7.66 -9.80
C ALA A 80 4.63 8.58 -10.74
N CYS A 81 5.19 8.81 -11.93
CA CYS A 81 4.54 9.54 -13.03
C CYS A 81 4.05 10.96 -12.66
N GLU A 82 4.76 11.63 -11.75
CA GLU A 82 4.45 12.99 -11.32
C GLU A 82 4.16 13.94 -12.49
N LYS A 83 3.07 14.70 -12.35
CA LYS A 83 2.61 15.65 -13.38
C LYS A 83 2.24 16.99 -12.78
N ARG A 84 2.92 18.02 -13.28
CA ARG A 84 2.76 19.44 -12.95
C ARG A 84 1.59 20.10 -13.68
#